data_AF-A0A151RZA7-F1
#
_entry.id   AF-A0A151RZA7-F1
#
_cell.length_a   1.000
_cell.length_b   1.000
_cell.length_c   1.000
_cell.angle_alpha   90.00
_cell.angle_beta   90.00
_cell.angle_gamma   90.00
#
_symmetry.space_group_name_H-M   'P 1'
#
loop_
_entity.id
_entity.type
_entity.pdbx_description
1 polymer ?
#
loop_
_entity_poly.entity_id
_entity_poly.type
_entity_poly.pdbx_seq_one_letter_code
_entity_poly.pdbx_strand_id
1 'polypeptide(L)'
;MVGIEGRYILIKTVRGKNDDISFLVDPSTDLALQELAKRIFPLCKYFLLINQFVESRSQFQSGLVNHAFSAALRALLLDYQAMVAQLEHQFRLGRLSLQGLWFYCQPMMRSMQALSTVIQKASVNNFSGSAVLNLLQSQAKAMAGDNAVRLLLEKMTQCASSAYMSILERWLLALHP
;
A
#
# COMPACT_ATOMS: atom_id res chain seq x y z
N MET A 1 3.34 13.66 -3.67
CA MET A 1 3.05 12.47 -2.82
C MET A 1 2.10 11.49 -3.51
N VAL A 2 1.19 11.92 -4.38
CA VAL A 2 0.27 11.06 -5.16
C VAL A 2 0.89 10.53 -6.48
N GLY A 3 2.22 10.41 -6.56
CA GLY A 3 2.90 9.99 -7.80
C GLY A 3 2.98 11.04 -8.93
N ILE A 4 2.65 12.30 -8.64
CA ILE A 4 2.82 13.43 -9.56
C ILE A 4 4.19 14.07 -9.32
N GLU A 5 4.95 14.31 -10.39
CA GLU A 5 6.24 15.02 -10.34
C GLU A 5 6.05 16.46 -9.85
N GLY A 6 6.91 16.89 -8.92
CA GLY A 6 6.85 18.23 -8.34
C GLY A 6 7.92 19.15 -8.93
N ARG A 7 7.80 20.46 -8.69
CA ARG A 7 8.75 21.48 -9.16
C ARG A 7 10.19 21.30 -8.66
N TYR A 8 10.40 20.56 -7.57
CA TYR A 8 11.70 20.31 -6.91
C TYR A 8 11.98 18.82 -6.65
N ILE A 9 11.09 17.92 -7.09
CA ILE A 9 11.20 16.47 -6.87
C ILE A 9 11.02 15.78 -8.21
N LEU A 10 12.10 15.19 -8.72
CA LEU A 10 12.10 14.37 -9.92
C LEU A 10 11.90 12.90 -9.52
N ILE A 11 10.95 12.22 -10.17
CA ILE A 11 10.71 10.80 -9.96
C ILE A 11 11.48 10.06 -11.05
N LYS A 12 12.64 9.50 -10.73
CA LYS A 12 13.34 8.61 -11.65
C LYS A 12 12.88 7.17 -11.42
N THR A 13 11.98 6.72 -12.27
CA THR A 13 11.69 5.29 -12.42
C THR A 13 12.83 4.65 -13.21
N VAL A 14 13.72 3.92 -12.55
CA VAL A 14 14.72 3.11 -13.25
C VAL A 14 14.01 1.81 -13.65
N ARG A 15 13.51 1.74 -14.89
CA ARG A 15 12.90 0.52 -15.44
C ARG A 15 13.99 -0.54 -15.59
N GLY A 16 14.07 -1.44 -14.61
CA GLY A 16 14.95 -2.61 -14.58
C GLY A 16 14.25 -3.79 -13.90
N LYS A 17 14.91 -4.95 -13.85
CA LYS A 17 14.36 -6.24 -13.38
C LYS A 17 13.79 -6.22 -11.95
N ASN A 18 14.12 -5.19 -11.17
CA ASN A 18 13.47 -4.76 -9.93
C ASN A 18 13.07 -3.29 -10.13
N ASP A 19 11.77 -2.97 -10.12
CA ASP A 19 11.24 -1.59 -10.20
C ASP A 19 11.70 -0.78 -8.97
N ASP A 20 12.91 -0.22 -9.03
CA ASP A 20 13.46 0.63 -7.99
C ASP A 20 13.14 2.09 -8.30
N ILE A 21 12.18 2.63 -7.56
CA ILE A 21 11.74 4.02 -7.68
C ILE A 21 12.72 4.88 -6.87
N SER A 22 13.52 5.69 -7.56
CA SER A 22 14.47 6.62 -6.96
C SER A 22 13.95 8.04 -7.05
N PHE A 23 13.95 8.76 -5.93
CA PHE A 23 13.51 10.15 -5.86
C PHE A 23 14.73 11.05 -5.69
N LEU A 24 14.85 12.06 -6.55
CA LEU A 24 15.90 13.06 -6.48
C LEU A 24 15.33 14.37 -5.97
N VAL A 25 15.95 14.92 -4.91
CA VAL A 25 15.68 16.28 -4.42
C VAL A 25 16.71 17.21 -5.04
N ASP A 26 16.29 18.41 -5.45
CA ASP A 26 17.20 19.42 -5.94
C ASP A 26 18.26 19.79 -4.86
N PRO A 27 19.57 19.69 -5.17
CA PRO A 27 20.64 20.01 -4.22
C PRO A 27 20.64 21.48 -3.76
N SER A 28 19.95 22.40 -4.45
CA SER A 28 19.79 23.79 -4.00
C SER A 28 18.74 23.97 -2.88
N THR A 29 18.03 22.89 -2.50
CA THR A 29 17.01 22.91 -1.46
C THR A 29 17.65 22.87 -0.06
N ASP A 30 17.04 23.51 0.93
CA ASP A 30 17.51 23.46 2.33
C ASP A 30 17.72 22.03 2.84
N LEU A 31 18.80 21.79 3.59
CA LEU A 31 19.21 20.46 4.06
C LEU A 31 18.12 19.79 4.92
N ALA A 32 17.40 20.56 5.73
CA ALA A 32 16.29 20.04 6.54
C ALA A 32 15.13 19.52 5.68
N LEU A 33 14.84 20.21 4.58
CA LEU A 33 13.83 19.78 3.59
C LEU A 33 14.29 18.54 2.84
N GLN A 34 15.57 18.46 2.47
CA GLN A 34 16.13 17.27 1.81
C GLN A 34 16.03 16.04 2.71
N GLU A 35 16.42 16.14 3.98
CA GLU A 35 16.37 15.03 4.93
C GLU A 35 14.93 14.59 5.21
N LEU A 36 14.00 15.54 5.33
CA LEU A 36 12.58 15.22 5.46
C LEU A 36 12.01 14.52 4.22
N ALA A 37 12.34 15.00 3.02
CA ALA A 37 11.91 14.39 1.77
C ALA A 37 12.42 12.94 1.67
N LYS A 38 13.70 12.71 2.00
CA LYS A 38 14.30 11.35 2.06
C LYS A 38 13.54 10.42 3.00
N ARG A 39 13.06 10.93 4.15
CA ARG A 39 12.25 10.15 5.08
C ARG A 39 10.86 9.79 4.53
N ILE A 40 10.28 10.64 3.69
CA ILE A 40 8.93 10.45 3.12
C ILE A 40 8.96 9.58 1.85
N PHE A 41 10.07 9.52 1.12
CA PHE A 41 10.20 8.74 -0.11
C PHE A 41 9.80 7.27 -0.02
N PRO A 42 10.13 6.50 1.04
CA PRO A 42 9.65 5.14 1.20
C PRO A 42 8.12 5.05 1.11
N LEU A 43 7.40 6.01 1.70
CA LEU A 43 5.94 6.05 1.67
C LEU A 43 5.40 6.21 0.24
N CYS A 44 6.00 7.12 -0.53
CA CYS A 44 5.67 7.31 -1.94
C CYS A 44 5.94 6.04 -2.76
N LYS A 45 7.06 5.35 -2.49
CA LYS A 45 7.39 4.08 -3.15
C LYS A 45 6.37 2.99 -2.83
N TYR A 46 5.96 2.85 -1.57
CA TYR A 46 4.93 1.88 -1.18
C TYR A 46 3.58 2.18 -1.85
N PHE A 47 3.19 3.45 -1.92
CA PHE A 47 1.98 3.87 -2.64
C PHE A 47 2.01 3.41 -4.11
N LEU A 48 3.11 3.67 -4.82
CA LEU A 48 3.24 3.31 -6.23
C LEU A 48 3.20 1.79 -6.45
N LEU A 49 3.90 1.01 -5.61
CA LEU A 49 3.88 -0.45 -5.67
C LEU A 49 2.48 -1.03 -5.42
N ILE A 50 1.78 -0.52 -4.41
CA ILE A 50 0.42 -0.95 -4.09
C ILE A 50 -0.52 -0.60 -5.25
N ASN A 51 -0.42 0.62 -5.78
CA ASN A 51 -1.25 1.09 -6.88
C ASN A 51 -1.03 0.26 -8.17
N GLN A 52 0.23 -0.01 -8.53
CA GLN A 52 0.57 -0.86 -9.68
C GLN A 52 0.03 -2.30 -9.52
N PHE A 53 0.10 -2.86 -8.32
CA PHE A 53 -0.47 -4.18 -8.04
C PHE A 53 -2.00 -4.21 -8.18
N VAL A 54 -2.68 -3.17 -7.66
CA VAL A 54 -4.14 -3.01 -7.77
C VAL A 54 -4.58 -2.89 -9.23
N GLU A 55 -3.84 -2.12 -10.04
CA GLU A 55 -4.12 -1.94 -11.47
C GLU A 55 -3.83 -3.21 -12.29
N SER A 56 -2.69 -3.87 -12.08
CA SER A 56 -2.30 -5.09 -12.81
C SER A 56 -3.23 -6.29 -12.56
N ARG A 57 -3.74 -6.46 -11.33
CA ARG A 57 -4.64 -7.56 -10.96
C ARG A 57 -6.13 -7.25 -11.19
N SER A 58 -6.46 -6.07 -11.71
CA SER A 58 -7.81 -5.74 -12.18
C SER A 58 -8.21 -6.49 -13.45
N GLN A 59 -7.23 -7.05 -14.17
CA GLN A 59 -7.47 -7.91 -15.33
C GLN A 59 -8.13 -9.23 -14.88
N PHE A 60 -9.22 -9.59 -15.56
CA PHE A 60 -10.22 -10.65 -15.27
C PHE A 60 -9.71 -12.06 -14.89
N GLN A 61 -8.39 -12.31 -14.86
CA GLN A 61 -7.78 -13.63 -14.62
C GLN A 61 -7.28 -13.86 -13.19
N SER A 62 -7.44 -12.89 -12.27
CA SER A 62 -6.77 -12.96 -10.96
C SER A 62 -7.53 -13.75 -9.88
N GLY A 63 -8.79 -14.12 -10.09
CA GLY A 63 -9.61 -14.85 -9.12
C GLY A 63 -10.21 -13.97 -8.01
N LEU A 64 -11.33 -14.41 -7.42
CA LEU A 64 -12.16 -13.61 -6.52
C LEU A 64 -11.45 -13.16 -5.23
N VAL A 65 -10.57 -13.99 -4.66
CA VAL A 65 -9.75 -13.64 -3.48
C VAL A 65 -8.81 -12.46 -3.79
N ASN A 66 -8.20 -12.45 -4.98
CA ASN A 66 -7.35 -11.33 -5.40
C ASN A 66 -8.18 -10.07 -5.65
N HIS A 67 -9.39 -10.18 -6.20
CA HIS A 67 -10.28 -9.03 -6.35
C HIS A 67 -10.70 -8.42 -5.00
N ALA A 68 -11.05 -9.26 -4.03
CA ALA A 68 -11.37 -8.81 -2.67
C ALA A 68 -10.15 -8.17 -1.99
N PHE A 69 -8.96 -8.74 -2.16
CA PHE A 69 -7.72 -8.15 -1.67
C PHE A 69 -7.40 -6.82 -2.35
N SER A 70 -7.52 -6.72 -3.67
CA SER A 70 -7.36 -5.45 -4.41
C SER A 70 -8.38 -4.39 -3.98
N ALA A 71 -9.62 -4.77 -3.69
CA ALA A 71 -10.62 -3.86 -3.14
C ALA A 71 -10.22 -3.34 -1.74
N ALA A 72 -9.72 -4.21 -0.86
CA ALA A 72 -9.21 -3.79 0.45
C ALA A 72 -7.98 -2.87 0.32
N LEU A 73 -7.08 -3.14 -0.62
CA LEU A 73 -5.96 -2.26 -0.93
C LEU A 73 -6.43 -0.89 -1.45
N ARG A 74 -7.45 -0.84 -2.32
CA ARG A 74 -8.05 0.43 -2.79
C ARG A 74 -8.60 1.27 -1.64
N ALA A 75 -9.30 0.64 -0.69
CA ALA A 75 -9.79 1.34 0.50
C ALA A 75 -8.64 1.99 1.29
N LEU A 76 -7.53 1.26 1.48
CA LEU A 76 -6.35 1.82 2.14
C LEU A 76 -5.72 2.99 1.35
N LEU A 77 -5.69 2.90 0.01
CA LEU A 77 -5.20 3.99 -0.83
C LEU A 77 -6.07 5.25 -0.72
N LEU A 78 -7.38 5.09 -0.53
CA LEU A 78 -8.28 6.22 -0.26
C LEU A 78 -7.97 6.88 1.09
N ASP A 79 -7.72 6.09 2.14
CA ASP A 79 -7.30 6.61 3.45
C ASP A 79 -5.96 7.38 3.34
N TYR A 80 -5.02 6.87 2.54
CA TYR A 80 -3.78 7.58 2.22
C TYR A 80 -4.03 8.92 1.53
N GLN A 81 -4.90 8.95 0.52
CA GLN A 81 -5.24 10.18 -0.20
C GLN A 81 -5.93 11.20 0.72
N ALA A 82 -6.80 10.76 1.62
CA ALA A 82 -7.44 11.62 2.61
C ALA A 82 -6.42 12.25 3.56
N MET A 83 -5.44 11.48 4.03
CA MET A 83 -4.32 12.00 4.84
C MET A 83 -3.52 13.06 4.08
N VAL A 84 -3.19 12.81 2.80
CA VAL A 84 -2.48 13.80 1.96
C VAL A 84 -3.30 15.08 1.81
N ALA A 85 -4.61 14.98 1.54
CA ALA A 85 -5.48 16.14 1.42
C ALA A 85 -5.56 16.96 2.72
N GLN A 86 -5.59 16.29 3.88
CA GLN A 86 -5.55 16.95 5.18
C GLN A 86 -4.23 17.70 5.40
N LEU A 87 -3.10 17.08 5.06
CA LEU A 87 -1.79 17.72 5.13
C LEU A 87 -1.69 18.95 4.23
N GLU A 88 -2.15 18.85 2.99
CA GLU A 88 -2.20 19.98 2.05
C GLU A 88 -3.08 21.13 2.58
N HIS A 89 -4.21 20.80 3.21
CA HIS A 89 -5.06 21.79 3.85
C HIS A 89 -4.34 22.51 5.02
N GLN A 90 -3.69 21.76 5.92
CA GLN A 90 -2.92 22.35 7.03
C GLN A 90 -1.75 23.20 6.54
N PHE A 91 -1.09 22.79 5.45
CA PHE A 91 -0.04 23.57 4.82
C PHE A 91 -0.57 24.92 4.29
N ARG A 92 -1.70 24.91 3.58
CA ARG A 92 -2.35 26.13 3.08
C ARG A 92 -2.76 27.10 4.20
N LEU A 93 -3.12 26.57 5.36
CA LEU A 93 -3.43 27.37 6.55
C LEU A 93 -2.19 27.90 7.29
N GLY A 94 -0.97 27.56 6.85
CA GLY A 94 0.27 27.92 7.54
C GLY A 94 0.47 27.19 8.88
N ARG A 95 -0.27 26.10 9.12
CA ARG A 95 -0.28 25.35 10.39
C ARG A 95 0.54 24.06 10.35
N LEU A 96 1.10 23.72 9.19
CA LEU A 96 1.90 22.51 9.02
C LEU A 96 3.38 22.79 9.23
N SER A 97 3.96 22.21 10.28
CA SER A 97 5.41 22.16 10.47
C SER A 97 6.02 20.93 9.80
N LEU A 98 7.34 20.98 9.55
CA LEU A 98 8.11 19.86 9.03
C LEU A 98 8.01 18.63 9.94
N GLN A 99 8.11 18.82 11.26
CA GLN A 99 7.93 17.74 12.22
C GLN A 99 6.49 17.20 12.23
N GLY A 100 5.49 18.08 12.08
CA GLY A 100 4.10 17.69 11.96
C GLY A 100 3.85 16.79 10.74
N LEU A 101 4.43 17.14 9.59
CA LEU A 101 4.33 16.32 8.38
C LEU A 101 4.84 14.89 8.60
N TRP A 102 6.02 14.75 9.22
CA TRP A 102 6.57 13.44 9.56
C TRP A 102 5.68 12.66 10.53
N PHE A 103 5.19 13.32 11.59
CA PHE A 103 4.32 12.72 12.59
C PHE A 103 3.04 12.14 11.98
N TYR A 104 2.37 12.88 11.09
CA TYR A 104 1.16 12.40 10.42
C TYR A 104 1.43 11.23 9.46
N CYS A 105 2.61 11.19 8.82
CA CYS A 105 2.96 10.11 7.89
C CYS A 105 3.35 8.80 8.60
N GLN A 106 3.78 8.86 9.86
CA GLN A 106 4.35 7.73 10.59
C GLN A 106 3.38 6.53 10.75
N PRO A 107 2.09 6.71 11.11
CA PRO A 107 1.15 5.59 11.21
C PRO A 107 0.92 4.87 9.88
N MET A 108 0.86 5.64 8.79
CA MET A 108 0.61 5.10 7.45
C MET A 108 1.84 4.37 6.89
N MET A 109 3.05 4.81 7.27
CA MET A 109 4.30 4.20 6.82
C MET A 109 4.40 2.71 7.14
N ARG A 110 4.08 2.31 8.37
CA ARG A 110 4.17 0.91 8.80
C ARG A 110 3.17 0.01 8.06
N SER A 111 1.95 0.51 7.91
CA SER A 111 0.86 -0.17 7.19
C SER A 111 1.21 -0.39 5.72
N MET A 112 1.65 0.66 5.02
CA MET A 112 2.03 0.58 3.61
C MET A 112 3.30 -0.27 3.41
N GLN A 113 4.27 -0.20 4.33
CA GLN A 113 5.47 -1.04 4.28
C GLN A 113 5.13 -2.54 4.38
N ALA A 114 4.33 -2.92 5.38
CA ALA A 114 3.95 -4.33 5.57
C ALA A 114 3.20 -4.88 4.36
N LEU A 115 2.30 -4.08 3.78
CA LEU A 115 1.54 -4.48 2.60
C LEU A 115 2.37 -4.52 1.33
N SER A 116 3.28 -3.56 1.13
CA SER A 116 4.21 -3.60 0.00
C SER A 116 5.06 -4.87 0.02
N THR A 117 5.45 -5.36 1.19
CA THR A 117 6.19 -6.64 1.35
C THR A 117 5.34 -7.84 0.92
N VAL A 118 4.06 -7.88 1.31
CA VAL A 118 3.12 -8.94 0.89
C VAL A 118 2.92 -8.91 -0.62
N ILE A 119 2.71 -7.72 -1.18
CA ILE A 119 2.49 -7.51 -2.62
C ILE A 119 3.70 -7.93 -3.44
N GLN A 120 4.92 -7.53 -3.04
CA GLN A 120 6.13 -7.95 -3.73
C GLN A 120 6.30 -9.48 -3.69
N LYS A 121 6.10 -10.11 -2.53
CA LYS A 121 6.12 -11.57 -2.40
C LYS A 121 5.06 -12.24 -3.27
N ALA A 122 3.86 -11.68 -3.35
CA ALA A 122 2.79 -12.19 -4.19
C ALA A 122 3.10 -12.04 -5.69
N SER A 123 3.69 -10.91 -6.10
CA SER A 123 4.03 -10.61 -7.49
C SER A 123 5.18 -11.49 -7.99
N VAL A 124 6.24 -11.66 -7.21
CA VAL A 124 7.41 -12.49 -7.59
C VAL A 124 7.03 -13.94 -7.82
N ASN A 125 6.12 -14.47 -6.98
CA ASN A 125 5.73 -15.88 -7.04
C ASN A 125 4.44 -16.14 -7.84
N ASN A 126 3.85 -15.11 -8.47
CA ASN A 126 2.55 -15.17 -9.14
C ASN A 126 1.44 -15.82 -8.28
N PHE A 127 1.48 -15.59 -6.96
CA PHE A 127 0.52 -16.21 -6.05
C PHE A 127 -0.89 -15.68 -6.26
N SER A 128 -1.86 -16.59 -6.16
CA SER A 128 -3.29 -16.31 -6.25
C SER A 128 -4.06 -17.15 -5.24
N GLY A 129 -5.27 -16.71 -4.87
CA GLY A 129 -6.14 -17.46 -3.97
C GLY A 129 -5.57 -17.62 -2.56
N SER A 130 -5.56 -18.86 -2.06
CA SER A 130 -5.13 -19.20 -0.69
C SER A 130 -3.66 -18.85 -0.40
N ALA A 131 -2.80 -18.80 -1.42
CA ALA A 131 -1.41 -18.41 -1.26
C ALA A 131 -1.27 -16.94 -0.80
N VAL A 132 -2.16 -16.04 -1.24
CA VAL A 132 -2.18 -14.64 -0.80
C VAL A 132 -2.66 -14.53 0.65
N LEU A 133 -3.65 -15.34 1.06
CA LEU A 133 -4.11 -15.42 2.45
C LEU A 133 -2.97 -15.88 3.37
N ASN A 134 -2.21 -16.90 2.95
CA ASN A 134 -1.07 -17.41 3.70
C ASN A 134 0.03 -16.35 3.86
N LEU A 135 0.31 -15.56 2.81
CA LEU A 135 1.25 -14.45 2.90
C LEU A 135 0.78 -13.36 3.87
N LEU A 136 -0.49 -12.97 3.81
CA LEU A 136 -1.07 -11.98 4.73
C LEU A 136 -0.97 -12.45 6.17
N GLN A 137 -1.34 -13.72 6.43
CA GLN A 137 -1.31 -14.28 7.77
C GLN A 137 0.12 -14.49 8.29
N SER A 138 1.05 -14.91 7.41
CA SER A 138 2.48 -14.99 7.75
C SER A 138 3.05 -13.62 8.10
N GLN A 139 2.70 -12.58 7.34
CA GLN A 139 3.12 -11.22 7.62
C GLN A 139 2.49 -10.69 8.91
N ALA A 140 1.21 -10.99 9.19
CA ALA A 140 0.55 -10.59 10.43
C ALA A 140 1.24 -11.18 11.67
N LYS A 141 1.65 -12.47 11.59
CA LYS A 141 2.44 -13.13 12.63
C LYS A 141 3.82 -12.49 12.80
N ALA A 142 4.50 -12.17 11.70
CA ALA A 142 5.80 -11.50 11.74
C ALA A 142 5.71 -10.09 12.37
N MET A 143 4.55 -9.44 12.26
CA MET A 143 4.27 -8.11 12.81
C MET A 143 3.52 -8.18 14.16
N ALA A 144 3.61 -9.28 14.92
CA ALA A 144 2.90 -9.44 16.19
C ALA A 144 3.18 -8.33 17.22
N GLY A 145 4.35 -7.67 17.14
CA GLY A 145 4.69 -6.53 17.99
C GLY A 145 4.03 -5.20 17.60
N ASP A 146 3.45 -5.08 16.40
CA ASP A 146 2.75 -3.89 15.91
C ASP A 146 1.26 -4.21 15.75
N ASN A 147 0.49 -3.95 16.80
CA ASN A 147 -0.94 -4.30 16.86
C ASN A 147 -1.76 -3.62 15.76
N ALA A 148 -1.42 -2.39 15.36
CA ALA A 148 -2.17 -1.68 14.32
C ALA A 148 -1.97 -2.34 12.95
N VAL A 149 -0.73 -2.67 12.61
CA VAL A 149 -0.40 -3.36 11.35
C VAL A 149 -0.97 -4.78 11.36
N ARG A 150 -0.90 -5.48 12.49
CA ARG A 150 -1.48 -6.83 12.62
C ARG A 150 -2.99 -6.82 12.37
N LEU A 151 -3.73 -5.91 13.04
CA LEU A 151 -5.17 -5.78 12.86
C LEU A 151 -5.55 -5.41 11.42
N LEU A 152 -4.75 -4.57 10.75
CA LEU A 152 -4.94 -4.26 9.34
C LEU A 152 -4.81 -5.50 8.46
N LEU A 153 -3.74 -6.29 8.66
CA LEU A 153 -3.49 -7.52 7.90
C LEU A 153 -4.55 -8.59 8.17
N GLU A 154 -5.01 -8.71 9.41
CA GLU A 154 -6.11 -9.61 9.79
C GLU A 154 -7.43 -9.18 9.13
N LYS A 155 -7.76 -7.88 9.12
CA LYS A 155 -8.94 -7.35 8.41
C LYS A 155 -8.88 -7.65 6.92
N MET A 156 -7.73 -7.46 6.28
CA MET A 156 -7.54 -7.78 4.86
C MET A 156 -7.68 -9.28 4.59
N THR A 157 -7.16 -10.12 5.49
CA THR A 157 -7.33 -11.59 5.42
C THR A 157 -8.80 -11.96 5.53
N GLN A 158 -9.54 -11.36 6.46
CA GLN A 158 -10.97 -11.61 6.64
C GLN A 158 -11.79 -11.24 5.40
N CYS A 159 -11.52 -10.08 4.80
CA CYS A 159 -12.19 -9.65 3.55
C CYS A 159 -11.90 -10.60 2.38
N ALA A 160 -10.68 -11.11 2.29
CA ALA A 160 -10.29 -12.03 1.23
C ALA A 160 -10.85 -13.46 1.46
N SER A 161 -10.92 -13.91 2.71
CA SER A 161 -11.53 -15.18 3.10
C SER A 161 -13.05 -15.19 2.98
N SER A 162 -13.76 -14.09 3.27
CA SER A 162 -15.21 -14.02 3.10
C SER A 162 -15.61 -14.16 1.63
N ALA A 163 -14.84 -13.58 0.71
CA ALA A 163 -15.01 -13.78 -0.72
C ALA A 163 -14.84 -15.26 -1.11
N TYR A 164 -13.87 -15.96 -0.52
CA TYR A 164 -13.69 -17.40 -0.72
C TYR A 164 -14.88 -18.23 -0.19
N MET A 165 -15.37 -17.94 1.01
CA MET A 165 -16.52 -18.65 1.61
C MET A 165 -17.81 -18.46 0.82
N SER A 166 -18.07 -17.25 0.32
CA SER A 166 -19.25 -16.97 -0.52
C SER A 166 -19.31 -17.81 -1.80
N ILE A 167 -18.15 -18.25 -2.30
CA ILE A 167 -18.04 -19.16 -3.45
C ILE A 167 -18.38 -20.56 -2.99
N LEU A 168 -17.74 -21.07 -1.93
CA LEU A 168 -18.01 -22.40 -1.40
C LEU A 168 -19.50 -22.60 -1.08
N GLU A 169 -20.15 -21.59 -0.50
CA GLU A 169 -21.59 -21.60 -0.25
C GLU A 169 -22.40 -21.72 -1.54
N ARG A 170 -22.07 -20.95 -2.59
CA ARG A 170 -22.74 -21.08 -3.90
C ARG A 170 -22.49 -22.44 -4.56
N TRP A 171 -21.30 -23.00 -4.44
CA TRP A 171 -20.98 -24.33 -4.98
C TRP A 171 -21.72 -25.44 -4.24
N LEU A 172 -21.77 -25.37 -2.90
CA LEU A 172 -22.51 -26.32 -2.07
C LEU A 172 -24.02 -26.26 -2.35
N LEU A 173 -24.57 -25.05 -2.52
CA LEU A 173 -25.98 -24.86 -2.89
C LEU A 173 -26.27 -25.33 -4.32
N ALA A 174 -25.32 -25.20 -5.25
CA ALA A 174 -25.48 -25.71 -6.61
C ALA A 174 -25.29 -27.24 -6.73
N LEU A 175 -24.64 -27.87 -5.74
CA LEU A 175 -24.46 -29.33 -5.70
C LEU A 175 -25.62 -30.09 -5.07
N HIS A 176 -26.57 -29.41 -4.42
CA HIS A 176 -27.80 -29.99 -3.91
C HIS A 176 -28.98 -29.59 -4.82
N PRO A 177 -29.40 -30.45 -5.77
CA PRO A 177 -30.65 -30.28 -6.52
C PRO A 177 -31.89 -30.52 -5.66
#